data_AF-A0AAE1GL19-F1
#
_entry.id   AF-A0AAE1GL19-F1
#
_cell.length_a   1.000
_cell.length_b   1.000
_cell.length_c   1.000
_cell.angle_alpha   90.00
_cell.angle_beta   90.00
_cell.angle_gamma   90.00
#
_symmetry.space_group_name_H-M   'P 1'
#
loop_
_entity.id
_entity.type
_entity.pdbx_description
1 polymer ?
#
loop_
_entity_poly.entity_id
_entity_poly.type
_entity_poly.pdbx_seq_one_letter_code
_entity_poly.pdbx_strand_id
1 'polypeptide(L)'
;MAIDFLIASMVFYGLSLNGSNLSADPYLYMVLGGLMEVPAYTLTAPILNRFGRKIPTVIGYFISGVSILALAFIPMDLTWAVMTLAMVGKMCISAVYQTLFVYLTELMPTEVRIQGMGLVKVTSRIGSMTSPFITDFMGQMSSWLPSLVFGGVSMVAGVATLWARETRKSTLPDTISSLQQRRDNNSNDRLAEGGSQGQEAEELKNACKA
;
A
#
# COMPACT_ATOMS: atom_id res chain seq x y z
N MET A 1 -1.40 5.76 -4.07
CA MET A 1 -1.87 4.51 -4.72
C MET A 1 -0.90 4.00 -5.78
N ALA A 2 -0.73 4.63 -6.95
CA ALA A 2 0.18 4.09 -7.97
C ALA A 2 1.63 3.90 -7.45
N ILE A 3 2.14 4.88 -6.69
CA ILE A 3 3.45 4.81 -6.04
C ILE A 3 3.53 3.63 -5.04
N ASP A 4 2.48 3.41 -4.26
CA ASP A 4 2.44 2.29 -3.28
C ASP A 4 2.52 0.93 -3.97
N PHE A 5 1.83 0.78 -5.11
CA PHE A 5 1.90 -0.43 -5.94
C PHE A 5 3.28 -0.64 -6.58
N LEU A 6 3.93 0.44 -7.03
CA LEU A 6 5.30 0.39 -7.53
C LEU A 6 6.24 -0.12 -6.45
N ILE A 7 6.17 0.48 -5.26
CA ILE A 7 7.04 0.13 -4.13
C ILE A 7 6.74 -1.28 -3.62
N ALA A 8 5.48 -1.65 -3.42
CA ALA A 8 5.10 -2.98 -2.95
C ALA A 8 5.63 -4.07 -3.89
N SER A 9 5.45 -3.89 -5.20
CA SER A 9 5.96 -4.82 -6.20
C SER A 9 7.50 -4.89 -6.17
N MET A 10 8.17 -3.74 -6.12
CA MET A 10 9.63 -3.69 -6.06
C MET A 10 10.18 -4.44 -4.83
N VAL A 11 9.60 -4.24 -3.64
CA VAL A 11 10.02 -4.91 -2.40
C VAL A 11 9.69 -6.40 -2.42
N PHE A 12 8.51 -6.78 -2.93
CA PHE A 12 8.09 -8.18 -3.05
C PHE A 12 9.02 -9.00 -3.95
N TYR A 13 9.34 -8.46 -5.13
CA TYR A 13 10.28 -9.09 -6.05
C TYR A 13 11.71 -9.01 -5.52
N GLY A 14 12.07 -7.93 -4.82
CA GLY A 14 13.38 -7.74 -4.21
C GLY A 14 13.68 -8.82 -3.19
N LEU A 15 12.74 -9.08 -2.28
CA LEU A 15 12.88 -10.17 -1.31
C LEU A 15 12.90 -11.54 -1.97
N SER A 16 12.08 -11.75 -3.00
CA SER A 16 12.03 -13.04 -3.68
C SER A 16 13.31 -13.36 -4.45
N LEU A 17 13.97 -12.34 -5.00
CA LEU A 17 15.24 -12.49 -5.74
C LEU A 17 16.47 -12.45 -4.83
N ASN A 18 16.39 -11.85 -3.65
CA ASN A 18 17.49 -11.80 -2.67
C ASN A 18 17.77 -13.18 -2.03
N GLY A 19 16.91 -14.18 -2.25
CA GLY A 19 17.12 -15.55 -1.75
C GLY A 19 18.41 -16.22 -2.21
N SER A 20 18.98 -15.81 -3.35
CA SER A 20 20.28 -16.32 -3.83
C SER A 20 21.50 -15.68 -3.16
N ASN A 21 21.35 -14.46 -2.62
CA ASN A 21 22.43 -13.72 -1.96
C ASN A 21 22.52 -14.02 -0.47
N LEU A 22 21.41 -14.43 0.15
CA LEU A 22 21.35 -14.92 1.52
C LEU A 22 21.77 -16.39 1.47
N SER A 23 22.85 -16.80 2.14
CA SER A 23 23.50 -18.13 2.09
C SER A 23 22.63 -19.36 2.45
N ALA A 24 21.30 -19.25 2.45
CA ALA A 24 20.37 -20.34 2.51
C ALA A 24 20.27 -21.06 1.16
N ASP A 25 19.84 -22.32 1.18
CA ASP A 25 19.50 -23.06 -0.04
C ASP A 25 18.41 -22.29 -0.83
N PRO A 26 18.68 -21.86 -2.08
CA PRO A 26 17.75 -21.05 -2.86
C PRO A 26 16.41 -21.76 -3.14
N TYR A 27 16.42 -23.09 -3.24
CA TYR A 27 15.21 -23.88 -3.47
C TYR A 27 14.32 -23.87 -2.23
N LEU A 28 14.91 -24.04 -1.04
CA LEU A 28 14.18 -23.99 0.22
C LEU A 28 13.57 -22.60 0.45
N TYR A 29 14.33 -21.54 0.17
CA TYR A 29 13.84 -20.16 0.28
C TYR A 29 12.63 -19.90 -0.63
N MET A 30 12.66 -20.41 -1.86
CA MET A 30 11.55 -20.22 -2.79
C MET A 30 10.29 -21.01 -2.38
N VAL A 31 10.45 -22.25 -1.91
CA VAL A 31 9.34 -23.08 -1.42
C VAL A 31 8.70 -22.46 -0.17
N LEU A 32 9.51 -22.07 0.82
CA LEU A 32 9.01 -21.39 2.03
C LEU A 32 8.37 -20.05 1.68
N GLY A 33 8.96 -19.31 0.74
CA GLY A 33 8.44 -18.05 0.26
C GLY A 33 7.04 -18.20 -0.33
N GLY A 34 6.79 -19.21 -1.17
CA GLY A 34 5.46 -19.49 -1.72
C GLY A 34 4.48 -20.02 -0.68
N LEU A 35 4.95 -20.87 0.25
CA LEU A 35 4.12 -21.39 1.34
C LEU A 35 3.59 -20.26 2.24
N MET A 36 4.40 -19.23 2.49
CA MET A 36 4.03 -18.08 3.33
C MET A 36 3.05 -17.10 2.66
N GLU A 37 2.85 -17.17 1.35
CA GLU A 37 1.83 -16.35 0.67
C GLU A 37 0.41 -16.82 0.96
N VAL A 38 0.19 -18.12 1.12
CA VAL A 38 -1.11 -18.71 1.45
C VAL A 38 -1.68 -18.15 2.77
N PRO A 39 -0.96 -18.20 3.91
CA PRO A 39 -1.45 -17.60 5.15
C PRO A 39 -1.54 -16.08 5.05
N ALA A 40 -0.65 -15.40 4.30
CA ALA A 40 -0.74 -13.96 4.10
C ALA A 40 -2.10 -13.57 3.49
N TYR A 41 -2.53 -14.23 2.41
CA TYR A 41 -3.82 -13.96 1.76
C TYR A 41 -5.00 -14.33 2.65
N THR A 42 -4.92 -15.44 3.37
CA THR A 42 -6.01 -15.93 4.24
C THR A 42 -6.22 -15.01 5.44
N LEU A 43 -5.15 -14.50 6.05
CA LEU A 43 -5.21 -13.59 7.19
C LEU A 43 -5.59 -12.16 6.79
N THR A 44 -5.31 -11.74 5.56
CA THR A 44 -5.62 -10.38 5.10
C THR A 44 -7.12 -10.11 5.13
N ALA A 45 -7.96 -11.06 4.68
CA ALA A 45 -9.41 -10.87 4.62
C ALA A 45 -10.08 -10.52 5.97
N PRO A 46 -9.91 -11.29 7.08
CA PRO A 46 -10.50 -10.95 8.37
C PRO A 46 -9.92 -9.67 8.98
N ILE A 47 -8.63 -9.37 8.75
CA ILE A 47 -7.97 -8.16 9.24
C ILE A 47 -8.61 -6.92 8.62
N LEU A 48 -8.86 -6.94 7.30
CA LEU A 48 -9.49 -5.83 6.59
C LEU A 48 -10.92 -5.57 7.05
N ASN A 49 -11.67 -6.63 7.32
CA ASN A 49 -13.05 -6.50 7.82
C ASN A 49 -13.10 -5.83 9.20
N ARG A 50 -12.11 -6.07 10.06
CA ARG A 50 -12.11 -5.55 11.44
C ARG A 50 -11.51 -4.14 11.55
N PHE A 51 -10.34 -3.91 10.95
CA PHE A 51 -9.54 -2.70 11.16
C PHE A 51 -9.63 -1.67 10.03
N GLY A 52 -10.35 -1.96 8.93
CA GLY A 52 -10.34 -1.12 7.74
C GLY A 52 -9.15 -1.41 6.83
N ARG A 53 -8.83 -0.51 5.90
CA ARG A 53 -7.84 -0.80 4.83
C ARG A 53 -6.52 -0.07 5.06
N LYS A 54 -6.55 1.15 5.58
CA LYS A 54 -5.34 1.97 5.77
C LYS A 54 -4.42 1.43 6.86
N ILE A 55 -4.98 1.17 8.05
CA ILE A 55 -4.23 0.72 9.23
C ILE A 55 -3.42 -0.55 8.95
N PRO A 56 -4.00 -1.65 8.42
CA PRO A 56 -3.22 -2.86 8.14
C PRO A 56 -2.16 -2.65 7.05
N THR A 57 -2.41 -1.77 6.07
CA THR A 57 -1.42 -1.44 5.03
C THR A 57 -0.20 -0.75 5.64
N VAL A 58 -0.42 0.26 6.49
CA VAL A 58 0.66 0.99 7.18
C VAL A 58 1.45 0.05 8.08
N ILE A 59 0.77 -0.70 8.95
CA ILE A 59 1.41 -1.65 9.87
C ILE A 59 2.22 -2.70 9.09
N GLY A 60 1.66 -3.23 7.99
CA GLY A 60 2.34 -4.20 7.14
C GLY A 60 3.62 -3.65 6.51
N TYR A 61 3.61 -2.42 6.01
CA TYR A 61 4.82 -1.76 5.49
C TYR A 61 5.89 -1.55 6.58
N PHE A 62 5.49 -1.12 7.77
CA PHE A 62 6.43 -0.94 8.88
C PHE A 62 7.02 -2.25 9.37
N ILE A 63 6.22 -3.30 9.56
CA ILE A 63 6.71 -4.62 9.97
C ILE A 63 7.63 -5.20 8.89
N SER A 64 7.23 -5.11 7.62
CA SER A 64 8.08 -5.54 6.50
C SER A 64 9.40 -4.77 6.49
N GLY A 65 9.36 -3.44 6.59
CA GLY A 65 10.56 -2.60 6.55
C GLY A 65 11.51 -2.87 7.70
N VAL A 66 11.00 -2.97 8.93
CA VAL A 66 11.81 -3.30 10.11
C VAL A 66 12.42 -4.70 9.97
N SER A 67 11.65 -5.69 9.49
CA SER A 67 12.15 -7.06 9.29
C SER A 67 13.29 -7.10 8.26
N ILE A 68 13.15 -6.36 7.15
CA ILE A 68 14.16 -6.30 6.08
C ILE A 68 15.38 -5.49 6.52
N LEU A 69 15.20 -4.38 7.25
CA LEU A 69 16.31 -3.61 7.81
C LEU A 69 17.10 -4.43 8.84
N ALA A 70 16.41 -5.23 9.66
CA ALA A 70 17.06 -6.12 10.61
C ALA A 70 17.94 -7.18 9.92
N LEU A 71 17.63 -7.59 8.68
CA LEU A 71 18.52 -8.46 7.89
C LEU A 71 19.89 -7.84 7.63
N ALA A 72 19.99 -6.50 7.55
CA ALA A 72 21.27 -5.83 7.31
C ALA A 72 22.21 -5.84 8.53
N PHE A 73 21.66 -6.04 9.74
CA PHE A 73 22.45 -6.05 10.99
C PHE A 73 22.83 -7.46 11.47
N ILE A 74 22.23 -8.50 10.90
CA ILE A 74 22.46 -9.89 11.32
C ILE A 74 23.60 -10.49 10.49
N PRO A 75 24.63 -11.08 11.13
CA PRO A 75 25.69 -11.78 10.43
C PRO A 75 25.14 -13.04 9.74
N MET A 76 25.71 -13.36 8.56
CA MET A 76 25.28 -14.45 7.67
C MET A 76 25.39 -15.86 8.30
N ASP A 77 26.06 -15.98 9.45
CA ASP A 77 26.24 -17.24 10.17
C ASP A 77 24.94 -17.80 10.77
N LEU A 78 23.91 -16.95 10.97
CA LEU A 78 22.61 -17.34 11.51
C LEU A 78 21.55 -17.49 10.42
N THR A 79 21.72 -18.49 9.55
CA THR A 79 20.82 -18.75 8.40
C THR A 79 19.35 -18.86 8.81
N TRP A 80 19.07 -19.48 9.97
CA TRP A 80 17.70 -19.62 10.48
C TRP A 80 17.05 -18.27 10.82
N ALA A 81 17.81 -17.35 11.45
CA ALA A 81 17.31 -16.03 11.81
C ALA A 81 17.04 -15.19 10.55
N VAL A 82 17.97 -15.21 9.60
CA VAL A 82 17.83 -14.56 8.29
C VAL A 82 16.60 -15.07 7.54
N MET A 83 16.40 -16.39 7.47
CA MET A 83 15.22 -16.97 6.83
C MET A 83 13.93 -16.55 7.51
N THR A 84 13.84 -16.64 8.84
CA THR A 84 12.60 -16.26 9.56
C THR A 84 12.23 -14.79 9.35
N LEU A 85 13.19 -13.86 9.42
CA LEU A 85 12.95 -12.43 9.17
C LEU A 85 12.54 -12.17 7.72
N ALA A 86 13.20 -12.80 6.75
CA ALA A 86 12.85 -12.67 5.35
C ALA A 86 11.43 -13.19 5.07
N MET A 87 11.03 -14.31 5.70
CA MET A 87 9.69 -14.87 5.58
C MET A 87 8.62 -13.98 6.23
N VAL A 88 8.91 -13.39 7.40
CA VAL A 88 8.01 -12.42 8.05
C VAL A 88 7.83 -11.19 7.17
N GLY A 89 8.92 -10.62 6.65
CA GLY A 89 8.88 -9.50 5.70
C GLY A 89 8.07 -9.83 4.44
N LYS A 90 8.31 -11.01 3.85
CA LYS A 90 7.60 -11.49 2.67
C LYS A 90 6.11 -11.68 2.93
N MET A 91 5.73 -12.27 4.06
CA MET A 91 4.33 -12.43 4.45
C MET A 91 3.62 -11.08 4.59
N CYS A 92 4.26 -10.11 5.25
CA CYS A 92 3.70 -8.78 5.43
C CYS A 92 3.54 -8.01 4.11
N ILE A 93 4.54 -8.03 3.23
CA ILE A 93 4.44 -7.32 1.94
C ILE A 93 3.39 -7.95 1.02
N SER A 94 3.22 -9.29 1.05
CA SER A 94 2.14 -9.97 0.31
C SER A 94 0.75 -9.56 0.83
N ALA A 95 0.57 -9.46 2.14
CA ALA A 95 -0.68 -9.00 2.75
C ALA A 95 -1.00 -7.54 2.38
N VAL A 96 0.02 -6.68 2.36
CA VAL A 96 -0.08 -5.28 1.91
C VAL A 96 -0.50 -5.22 0.44
N TYR A 97 0.16 -6.00 -0.42
CA TYR A 97 -0.14 -6.03 -1.86
C TYR A 97 -1.60 -6.45 -2.12
N GLN A 98 -2.09 -7.45 -1.39
CA GLN A 98 -3.50 -7.87 -1.47
C GLN A 98 -4.45 -6.79 -0.98
N THR A 99 -4.12 -6.11 0.12
CA THR A 99 -4.92 -5.00 0.65
C THR A 99 -5.02 -3.86 -0.35
N LEU A 100 -3.92 -3.52 -1.03
CA LEU A 100 -3.88 -2.49 -2.06
C LEU A 100 -4.79 -2.83 -3.25
N PHE A 101 -4.87 -4.11 -3.66
CA PHE A 101 -5.82 -4.53 -4.70
C PHE A 101 -7.27 -4.33 -4.26
N VAL A 102 -7.61 -4.76 -3.04
CA VAL A 102 -8.96 -4.55 -2.50
C VAL A 102 -9.29 -3.05 -2.45
N TYR A 103 -8.36 -2.25 -1.93
CA TYR A 103 -8.51 -0.79 -1.85
C TYR A 103 -8.73 -0.16 -3.24
N LEU A 104 -8.02 -0.62 -4.27
CA LEU A 104 -8.21 -0.15 -5.64
C LEU A 104 -9.62 -0.48 -6.16
N THR A 105 -10.14 -1.68 -5.87
CA THR A 105 -11.49 -2.08 -6.30
C THR A 105 -12.60 -1.31 -5.58
N GLU A 106 -12.35 -0.84 -4.36
CA GLU A 106 -13.28 -0.01 -3.59
C GLU A 106 -13.27 1.46 -4.05
N LEU A 107 -12.11 1.96 -4.50
CA LEU A 107 -11.97 3.34 -4.94
C LEU A 107 -12.51 3.56 -6.36
N MET A 108 -12.41 2.54 -7.23
CA MET A 108 -12.76 2.66 -8.65
C MET A 108 -14.19 2.20 -8.94
N PRO A 109 -15.03 3.03 -9.62
CA PRO A 109 -16.34 2.61 -10.08
C PRO A 109 -16.21 1.49 -11.12
N THR A 110 -17.22 0.64 -11.20
CA THR A 110 -17.25 -0.59 -12.01
C THR A 110 -16.89 -0.35 -13.47
N GLU A 111 -17.30 0.78 -14.05
CA GLU A 111 -17.06 1.15 -15.46
C GLU A 111 -15.56 1.31 -15.79
N VAL A 112 -14.77 1.88 -14.87
CA VAL A 112 -13.35 2.18 -15.09
C VAL A 112 -12.42 1.28 -14.28
N ARG A 113 -12.98 0.36 -13.49
CA ARG A 113 -12.20 -0.53 -12.61
C ARG A 113 -11.17 -1.34 -13.38
N ILE A 114 -11.55 -1.93 -14.52
CA ILE A 114 -10.63 -2.74 -15.33
C ILE A 114 -9.48 -1.90 -15.88
N GLN A 115 -9.76 -0.68 -16.35
CA GLN A 115 -8.74 0.24 -16.84
C GLN A 115 -7.80 0.69 -15.71
N GLY A 116 -8.34 1.04 -14.55
CA GLY A 116 -7.57 1.40 -13.36
C GLY A 116 -6.68 0.27 -12.85
N MET A 117 -7.19 -0.95 -12.82
CA MET A 117 -6.40 -2.15 -12.50
C MET A 117 -5.28 -2.34 -13.52
N GLY A 118 -5.54 -2.14 -14.81
CA GLY A 118 -4.52 -2.20 -15.86
C GLY A 118 -3.36 -1.22 -15.62
N LEU A 119 -3.67 0.06 -15.38
CA LEU A 119 -2.66 1.10 -15.12
C LEU A 119 -1.79 0.75 -13.91
N VAL A 120 -2.42 0.36 -12.81
CA VAL A 120 -1.73 -0.01 -11.58
C VAL A 120 -0.85 -1.24 -11.78
N LYS A 121 -1.30 -2.24 -12.56
CA LYS A 121 -0.49 -3.42 -12.90
C LYS A 121 0.74 -3.04 -13.72
N VAL A 122 0.63 -2.11 -14.67
CA VAL A 122 1.79 -1.60 -15.42
C VAL A 122 2.79 -0.94 -14.47
N THR A 123 2.33 -0.08 -13.55
CA THR A 123 3.22 0.54 -12.56
C THR A 123 3.88 -0.50 -11.64
N SER A 124 3.13 -1.54 -11.24
CA SER A 124 3.67 -2.65 -10.46
C SER A 124 4.74 -3.43 -11.25
N ARG A 125 4.54 -3.61 -12.57
CA ARG A 125 5.52 -4.27 -13.43
C ARG A 125 6.80 -3.48 -13.57
N ILE A 126 6.72 -2.15 -13.69
CA ILE A 126 7.90 -1.28 -13.68
C ILE A 126 8.72 -1.53 -12.39
N GLY A 127 8.07 -1.53 -11.22
CA GLY A 127 8.75 -1.83 -9.95
C GLY A 127 9.40 -3.23 -9.92
N SER A 128 8.72 -4.25 -10.46
CA SER A 128 9.27 -5.61 -10.55
C SER A 128 10.47 -5.71 -11.49
N MET A 129 10.49 -4.92 -12.56
CA MET A 129 11.60 -4.89 -13.51
C MET A 129 12.81 -4.18 -12.90
N THR A 130 12.61 -3.14 -12.08
CA THR A 130 13.70 -2.43 -11.40
C THR A 130 14.35 -3.27 -10.29
N SER A 131 13.58 -4.13 -9.63
CA SER A 131 14.03 -4.98 -8.51
C SER A 131 15.30 -5.81 -8.77
N PRO A 132 15.40 -6.63 -9.85
CA PRO A 132 16.61 -7.41 -10.12
C PRO A 132 17.82 -6.50 -10.37
N PHE A 133 17.66 -5.36 -11.05
CA PHE A 133 18.78 -4.41 -11.24
C PHE A 133 19.33 -3.91 -9.90
N ILE A 134 18.45 -3.55 -8.95
CA ILE A 134 18.89 -3.12 -7.61
C ILE A 134 19.62 -4.26 -6.91
N THR A 135 19.09 -5.49 -6.98
CA THR A 135 19.65 -6.65 -6.28
C THR A 135 21.00 -7.07 -6.87
N ASP A 136 21.13 -7.12 -8.19
CA ASP A 136 22.34 -7.56 -8.87
C ASP A 136 23.47 -6.53 -8.77
N PHE A 137 23.18 -5.24 -9.03
CA PHE A 137 24.20 -4.20 -8.95
C PHE A 137 24.70 -3.98 -7.51
N MET A 138 23.80 -3.98 -6.53
CA MET A 138 24.17 -3.71 -5.13
C MET A 138 24.66 -4.98 -4.42
N GLY A 139 24.15 -6.15 -4.79
CA GLY A 139 24.57 -7.44 -4.25
C GLY A 139 26.02 -7.80 -4.58
N GLN A 140 26.52 -7.39 -5.75
CA GLN A 140 27.93 -7.57 -6.13
C GLN A 140 28.90 -6.77 -5.24
N MET A 141 28.48 -5.62 -4.71
CA MET A 141 29.30 -4.80 -3.84
C MET A 141 29.22 -5.27 -2.39
N SER A 142 28.01 -5.56 -1.90
CA SER A 142 27.81 -6.07 -0.54
C SER A 142 26.38 -6.58 -0.30
N SER A 143 26.24 -7.74 0.35
CA SER A 143 24.96 -8.42 0.58
C SER A 143 23.94 -7.65 1.46
N TRP A 144 24.39 -6.67 2.25
CA TRP A 144 23.52 -5.90 3.16
C TRP A 144 22.89 -4.65 2.52
N LEU A 145 23.47 -4.13 1.43
CA LEU A 145 23.00 -2.92 0.75
C LEU A 145 21.58 -3.05 0.17
N PRO A 146 21.23 -4.13 -0.57
CA PRO A 146 19.89 -4.30 -1.12
C PRO A 146 18.81 -4.28 -0.04
N SER A 147 19.09 -4.91 1.11
CA SER A 147 18.18 -4.96 2.26
C SER A 147 17.91 -3.57 2.83
N LEU A 148 18.92 -2.70 2.92
CA LEU A 148 18.72 -1.31 3.36
C LEU A 148 17.83 -0.51 2.40
N VAL A 149 18.02 -0.69 1.09
CA VAL A 149 17.20 0.02 0.09
C VAL A 149 15.75 -0.44 0.14
N PHE A 150 15.50 -1.76 0.11
CA PHE A 150 14.13 -2.27 0.16
C PHE A 150 13.44 -1.95 1.50
N GLY A 151 14.18 -2.04 2.61
CA GLY A 151 13.71 -1.64 3.94
C GLY A 151 13.34 -0.15 4.00
N GLY A 152 14.24 0.74 3.57
CA GLY A 152 14.00 2.18 3.57
C GLY A 152 12.84 2.60 2.66
N VAL A 153 12.79 2.08 1.43
CA VAL A 153 11.71 2.39 0.49
C VAL A 153 10.36 1.88 1.01
N SER A 154 10.32 0.74 1.70
CA SER A 154 9.09 0.25 2.33
C SER A 154 8.59 1.13 3.49
N MET A 155 9.49 1.70 4.30
CA MET A 155 9.13 2.64 5.35
C MET A 155 8.57 3.94 4.77
N VAL A 156 9.20 4.45 3.70
CA VAL A 156 8.71 5.63 2.98
C VAL A 156 7.31 5.38 2.41
N ALA A 157 7.03 4.18 1.87
CA ALA A 157 5.68 3.82 1.44
C ALA A 157 4.67 3.73 2.59
N GLY A 158 5.08 3.20 3.75
CA GLY A 158 4.25 3.19 4.96
C GLY A 158 3.85 4.61 5.40
N VAL A 159 4.80 5.55 5.37
CA VAL A 159 4.53 6.97 5.65
C VAL A 159 3.68 7.59 4.54
N ALA A 160 3.95 7.30 3.27
CA ALA A 160 3.16 7.78 2.15
C ALA A 160 1.68 7.35 2.26
N THR A 161 1.46 6.12 2.72
CA THR A 161 0.12 5.55 2.96
C THR A 161 -0.63 6.27 4.09
N LEU A 162 0.05 6.96 5.01
CA LEU A 162 -0.62 7.78 6.03
C LEU A 162 -1.37 8.98 5.43
N TRP A 163 -0.93 9.50 4.28
CA TRP A 163 -1.67 10.54 3.55
C TRP A 163 -2.83 9.97 2.74
N ALA A 164 -2.92 8.65 2.55
CA ALA A 164 -4.07 8.04 1.91
C ALA A 164 -5.33 8.23 2.76
N ARG A 165 -6.45 8.49 2.08
CA ARG A 165 -7.78 8.58 2.70
C ARG A 165 -8.24 7.19 3.14
N GLU A 166 -9.04 7.10 4.19
CA GLU A 166 -9.64 5.83 4.60
C GLU A 166 -10.89 5.55 3.73
N THR A 167 -11.04 4.33 3.18
CA THR A 167 -12.21 3.92 2.38
C THR A 167 -13.38 3.40 3.22
N ARG A 168 -13.19 3.22 4.53
CA ARG A 168 -14.21 2.71 5.45
C ARG A 168 -15.45 3.62 5.47
N LYS A 169 -16.59 3.08 5.02
CA LYS A 169 -17.96 3.68 4.94
C LYS A 169 -18.32 4.47 3.66
N SER A 170 -17.50 4.46 2.62
CA SER A 170 -17.96 4.94 1.31
C SER A 170 -18.75 3.83 0.63
N THR A 171 -20.06 4.00 0.42
CA THR A 171 -20.81 3.21 -0.56
C THR A 171 -20.13 3.35 -1.92
N LEU A 172 -19.86 2.24 -2.60
CA LEU A 172 -19.34 2.27 -3.96
C LEU A 172 -20.36 3.03 -4.83
N PRO A 173 -19.97 4.11 -5.50
CA PRO A 173 -20.79 4.71 -6.53
C PRO A 173 -20.78 3.77 -7.73
N ASP A 174 -21.95 3.25 -8.11
CA ASP A 174 -22.09 2.28 -9.20
C ASP A 174 -21.83 2.90 -10.59
N THR A 175 -21.78 4.23 -10.70
CA THR A 175 -21.63 4.94 -11.99
C THR A 175 -20.93 6.29 -11.82
N ILE A 176 -20.13 6.73 -12.80
CA ILE A 176 -19.48 8.06 -12.77
C ILE A 176 -20.52 9.19 -12.66
N SER A 177 -21.68 9.02 -13.29
CA SER A 177 -22.81 9.95 -13.17
C SER A 177 -23.29 10.14 -11.73
N SER A 178 -23.31 9.06 -10.93
CA SER A 178 -23.67 9.13 -9.50
C SER A 178 -22.62 9.88 -8.67
N LEU A 179 -21.33 9.83 -9.04
CA LEU A 179 -20.28 10.63 -8.43
C LEU A 179 -20.41 12.12 -8.77
N GLN A 180 -20.73 12.44 -10.02
CA GLN A 180 -20.98 13.82 -10.45
C GLN A 180 -22.23 14.40 -9.78
N GLN A 181 -23.34 13.66 -9.76
CA GLN A 181 -24.56 14.11 -9.09
C GLN A 181 -24.37 14.30 -7.58
N ARG A 182 -23.58 13.45 -6.92
CA ARG A 182 -23.24 13.61 -5.50
C ARG A 182 -22.32 14.81 -5.25
N ARG A 183 -21.44 15.14 -6.20
CA ARG A 183 -20.60 16.34 -6.16
C ARG A 183 -21.43 17.60 -6.39
N ASP A 184 -22.35 17.58 -7.33
CA ASP A 184 -23.19 18.72 -7.69
C ASP A 184 -24.24 19.01 -6.59
N ASN A 185 -24.87 17.98 -6.01
CA ASN A 185 -25.76 18.16 -4.86
C ASN A 185 -25.01 18.76 -3.66
N ASN A 186 -23.82 18.27 -3.34
CA ASN A 186 -23.02 18.79 -2.22
C ASN A 186 -22.49 20.21 -2.51
N SER A 187 -22.38 20.60 -3.78
CA SER A 187 -22.06 21.97 -4.18
C SER A 187 -23.27 22.88 -4.03
N ASN A 188 -24.46 22.42 -4.42
CA ASN A 188 -25.72 23.15 -4.26
C ASN A 188 -26.11 23.33 -2.78
N ASP A 189 -25.92 22.31 -1.93
CA ASP A 189 -26.17 22.42 -0.49
C ASP A 189 -25.26 23.48 0.14
N ARG A 190 -23.98 23.53 -0.25
CA ARG A 190 -23.04 24.57 0.22
C ARG A 190 -23.39 25.97 -0.26
N LEU A 191 -23.93 26.10 -1.47
CA LEU A 191 -24.41 27.37 -2.00
C LEU A 191 -25.71 27.80 -1.30
N ALA A 192 -26.60 26.85 -0.95
CA ALA A 192 -27.82 27.10 -0.22
C ALA A 192 -27.56 27.50 1.24
N GLU A 193 -26.65 26.83 1.94
CA GLU A 193 -26.23 27.20 3.30
C GLU A 193 -25.53 28.58 3.32
N GLY A 194 -24.67 28.86 2.34
CA GLY A 194 -24.04 30.18 2.20
C GLY A 194 -25.03 31.30 1.89
N GLY A 195 -26.09 31.01 1.10
CA GLY A 195 -27.17 31.95 0.80
C GLY A 195 -28.05 32.25 2.01
N SER A 196 -28.42 31.22 2.79
CA SER A 196 -29.19 31.38 4.03
C SER A 196 -28.44 32.21 5.07
N GLN A 197 -27.14 31.96 5.27
CA GLN A 197 -26.31 32.75 6.19
C GLN A 197 -26.11 34.20 5.72
N GLY A 198 -26.07 34.42 4.40
CA GLY A 198 -26.01 35.76 3.81
C GLY A 198 -27.27 36.59 4.08
N GLN A 199 -28.45 35.98 3.94
CA GLN A 199 -29.73 36.63 4.24
C GLN A 199 -29.90 36.95 5.74
N GLU A 200 -29.53 36.02 6.62
CA GLU A 200 -29.63 36.22 8.07
C GLU A 200 -28.71 37.36 8.57
N ALA A 201 -27.51 37.49 7.98
CA ALA A 201 -26.58 38.57 8.30
C ALA A 201 -27.05 39.95 7.78
N GLU A 202 -27.82 39.98 6.70
CA GLU A 202 -28.38 41.21 6.12
C GLU A 202 -29.62 41.69 6.91
N GLU A 203 -30.47 40.77 7.36
CA GLU A 203 -31.60 41.08 8.27
C GLU A 203 -31.12 41.61 9.62
N LEU A 204 -30.08 41.01 10.22
CA LEU A 204 -29.48 41.50 11.48
C LEU A 204 -28.87 42.90 11.35
N LYS A 205 -28.27 43.23 10.19
CA LYS A 205 -27.76 44.59 9.92
C LYS A 205 -28.88 45.61 9.79
N ASN A 206 -30.01 45.23 9.20
CA ASN A 206 -31.17 46.12 9.06
C ASN A 206 -31.89 46.33 10.41
N ALA A 207 -31.95 45.29 11.26
CA ALA A 207 -32.51 45.40 12.60
C ALA A 207 -31.68 46.29 13.53
N CYS A 208 -30.35 46.32 13.38
CA CYS A 208 -29.47 47.15 14.22
C CYS A 208 -29.43 48.64 13.79
N LYS A 209 -30.09 48.99 12.67
CA LYS A 209 -30.16 50.37 12.13
C LYS A 209 -31.49 51.08 12.43
N ALA A 210 -32.46 50.38 13.02
CA ALA A 210 -33.73 50.92 13.51
C ALA A 210 -33.64 51.22 15.01
#